data_AF-A0A7C1WG60-F1
#
_entry.id   AF-A0A7C1WG60-F1
#
_cell.length_a   1.000
_cell.length_b   1.000
_cell.length_c   1.000
_cell.angle_alpha   90.00
_cell.angle_beta   90.00
_cell.angle_gamma   90.00
#
_symmetry.space_group_name_H-M   'P 1'
#
loop_
_entity.id
_entity.type
_entity.pdbx_description
1 polymer ?
#
loop_
_entity_poly.entity_id
_entity_poly.type
_entity_poly.pdbx_seq_one_letter_code
_entity_poly.pdbx_strand_id
1 'polypeptide(L)'
;MSDASSIGGLPVLVSACLLGRRCRYDGETRVEAGLVERLGERGEVAVGFCPEEEGGLPTPRPAAALEADADAVLGGQAEVRTQGGEVVTEAFRRGA
;
A
#
# COMPACT_ATOMS: atom_id res chain seq x y z
N MET A 1 -9.21 -22.89 9.07
CA MET A 1 -9.07 -22.52 7.64
C MET A 1 -10.43 -22.03 7.22
N SER A 2 -10.72 -20.76 7.50
CA SER A 2 -12.04 -20.18 7.29
C SER A 2 -12.20 -19.81 5.83
N ASP A 3 -13.26 -20.35 5.26
CA ASP A 3 -13.68 -20.31 3.87
C ASP A 3 -13.80 -18.87 3.36
N ALA A 4 -13.08 -18.53 2.29
CA ALA A 4 -13.19 -17.25 1.59
C ALA A 4 -14.54 -17.10 0.85
N SER A 5 -15.43 -18.11 0.94
CA SER A 5 -16.73 -18.16 0.25
C SER A 5 -17.86 -17.35 0.93
N SER A 6 -17.60 -16.64 2.03
CA SER A 6 -18.63 -15.85 2.75
C SER A 6 -18.51 -14.33 2.61
N ILE A 7 -17.59 -13.84 1.77
CA ILE A 7 -17.49 -12.41 1.47
C ILE A 7 -18.41 -12.14 0.28
N GLY A 8 -19.43 -11.30 0.45
CA GLY A 8 -20.48 -11.04 -0.55
C GLY A 8 -20.03 -10.31 -1.83
N GLY A 9 -18.79 -10.49 -2.29
CA GLY A 9 -18.24 -9.92 -3.52
C GLY A 9 -16.77 -10.30 -3.75
N LEU A 10 -16.25 -9.98 -4.94
CA LEU A 10 -14.86 -10.25 -5.34
C LEU A 10 -13.88 -9.38 -4.54
N PRO A 11 -12.93 -9.94 -3.78
CA PRO A 11 -12.00 -9.14 -3.00
C PRO A 11 -11.00 -8.42 -3.91
N VAL A 12 -10.75 -7.14 -3.63
CA VAL A 12 -9.77 -6.31 -4.33
C VAL A 12 -8.90 -5.56 -3.35
N LEU A 13 -7.58 -5.61 -3.56
CA LEU A 13 -6.65 -4.84 -2.75
C LEU A 13 -6.77 -3.35 -3.10
N VAL A 14 -6.90 -2.53 -2.06
CA VAL A 14 -6.98 -1.08 -2.17
C VAL A 14 -5.97 -0.49 -1.20
N SER A 15 -5.20 0.52 -1.64
CA SER A 15 -4.32 1.25 -0.74
C SER A 15 -5.09 1.71 0.49
N ALA A 16 -4.70 1.25 1.69
CA ALA A 16 -5.50 1.43 2.91
C ALA A 16 -5.73 2.92 3.25
N CYS A 17 -4.82 3.81 2.82
CA CYS A 17 -4.98 5.24 2.95
C CYS A 17 -6.14 5.82 2.12
N LEU A 18 -6.56 5.17 1.03
CA LEU A 18 -7.76 5.53 0.26
C LEU A 18 -9.05 5.16 1.00
N LEU A 19 -8.98 4.20 1.92
CA LEU A 19 -10.08 3.74 2.76
C LEU A 19 -10.12 4.43 4.13
N GLY A 20 -9.32 5.48 4.35
CA GLY A 20 -9.33 6.24 5.60
C GLY A 20 -8.33 5.78 6.66
N ARG A 21 -7.54 4.73 6.42
CA ARG A 21 -6.48 4.34 7.35
C ARG A 21 -5.36 5.39 7.34
N ARG A 22 -4.87 5.75 8.54
CA ARG A 22 -3.79 6.71 8.75
C ARG A 22 -2.43 6.03 8.63
N CYS A 23 -2.05 5.71 7.39
CA CYS A 23 -0.82 4.96 7.09
C CYS A 23 0.04 5.61 6.00
N ARG A 24 -0.25 6.86 5.62
CA ARG A 24 0.66 7.65 4.78
C ARG A 24 1.94 7.94 5.56
N TYR A 25 3.01 8.29 4.85
CA TYR A 25 4.30 8.64 5.44
C TYR A 25 4.19 9.77 6.49
N ASP A 26 3.25 10.71 6.30
CA ASP A 26 3.01 11.84 7.20
C ASP A 26 2.02 11.53 8.36
N GLY A 27 1.58 10.27 8.51
CA GLY A 27 0.61 9.89 9.54
C GLY A 27 -0.84 10.24 9.20
N GLU A 28 -1.08 10.75 8.01
CA GLU A 28 -2.41 11.14 7.54
C GLU A 28 -3.05 10.05 6.68
N THR A 29 -4.22 10.37 6.15
CA THR A 29 -4.97 9.55 5.20
C THR A 29 -5.18 10.30 3.88
N ARG A 30 -5.76 9.62 2.87
CA ARG A 30 -6.16 10.23 1.60
C ARG A 30 -7.45 9.56 1.14
N VAL A 31 -8.53 9.77 1.90
CA VAL A 31 -9.83 9.16 1.60
C VAL A 31 -10.25 9.51 0.17
N GLU A 32 -10.55 8.48 -0.61
CA GLU A 32 -11.14 8.61 -1.94
C GLU A 32 -12.65 8.45 -1.82
N ALA A 33 -13.37 9.58 -1.90
CA ALA A 33 -14.82 9.59 -1.71
C ALA A 33 -15.53 8.74 -2.79
N GLY A 34 -16.51 7.95 -2.35
CA GLY A 34 -17.27 7.08 -3.25
C GLY A 34 -16.54 5.81 -3.69
N LEU A 35 -15.30 5.56 -3.24
CA LEU A 35 -14.52 4.40 -3.70
C LEU A 35 -15.22 3.08 -3.35
N VAL A 36 -15.66 2.92 -2.11
CA VAL A 36 -16.31 1.69 -1.63
C VAL A 36 -17.63 1.45 -2.34
N GLU A 37 -18.40 2.51 -2.58
CA GLU A 37 -19.65 2.47 -3.32
C GLU A 37 -19.41 2.02 -4.76
N ARG A 38 -18.44 2.63 -5.46
CA ARG A 38 -18.08 2.23 -6.84
C ARG A 38 -17.56 0.80 -6.92
N LEU A 39 -16.88 0.30 -5.89
CA LEU A 39 -16.43 -1.10 -5.80
C LEU A 39 -17.65 -2.02 -5.60
N GLY A 40 -18.55 -1.68 -4.68
CA GLY A 40 -19.78 -2.43 -4.41
C GLY A 40 -20.72 -2.53 -5.61
N GLU A 41 -20.86 -1.45 -6.40
CA GLU A 41 -21.61 -1.45 -7.67
C GLU A 41 -21.07 -2.46 -8.70
N ARG A 42 -19.77 -2.80 -8.62
CA ARG A 42 -19.13 -3.83 -9.45
C ARG A 42 -19.14 -5.22 -8.82
N GLY A 43 -19.75 -5.38 -7.64
CA GLY A 43 -19.70 -6.62 -6.87
C GLY A 43 -18.33 -6.90 -6.27
N GLU A 44 -17.50 -5.88 -6.04
CA GLU A 44 -16.17 -5.99 -5.45
C GLU A 44 -16.18 -5.57 -3.97
N VAL A 45 -15.30 -6.18 -3.17
CA VAL A 45 -15.12 -5.88 -1.74
C VAL A 45 -13.72 -5.34 -1.52
N ALA A 46 -13.63 -4.12 -1.00
CA ALA A 46 -12.36 -3.46 -0.70
C ALA A 46 -11.61 -4.15 0.45
N VAL A 47 -10.37 -4.55 0.20
CA VAL A 47 -9.44 -5.04 1.21
C VAL A 47 -8.30 -4.04 1.33
N GLY A 48 -8.24 -3.32 2.45
CA GLY A 48 -7.22 -2.30 2.69
C GLY A 48 -5.83 -2.91 2.90
N PHE A 49 -4.84 -2.42 2.16
CA PHE A 49 -3.44 -2.85 2.29
C PHE A 49 -2.47 -1.66 2.20
N CYS A 50 -1.44 -1.64 3.04
CA CYS A 50 -0.37 -0.64 3.00
C CYS A 50 0.98 -1.36 2.82
N PRO A 51 1.50 -1.45 1.58
CA PRO A 51 2.75 -2.16 1.30
C PRO A 51 3.90 -1.70 2.21
N GLU A 52 4.01 -0.39 2.46
CA GLU A 52 5.12 0.18 3.24
C GLU A 52 5.14 -0.29 4.70
N GLU A 53 3.98 -0.38 5.36
CA GLU A 53 3.90 -0.86 6.75
C GLU A 53 3.97 -2.39 6.85
N GLU A 54 3.38 -3.11 5.89
CA GLU A 54 3.50 -4.58 5.81
C GLU A 54 4.94 -5.00 5.48
N GLY A 55 5.67 -4.12 4.79
CA GLY A 55 7.11 -4.17 4.60
C GLY A 55 7.94 -3.87 5.84
N GLY A 56 7.33 -3.31 6.89
CA GLY A 56 7.94 -3.03 8.18
C GLY A 56 8.30 -1.57 8.47
N LEU A 57 7.93 -0.61 7.60
CA LEU A 57 8.15 0.81 7.91
C LEU A 57 7.12 1.32 8.93
N PRO A 58 7.49 2.28 9.80
CA PRO A 58 6.56 2.88 10.74
C PRO A 58 5.61 3.87 10.06
N THR A 59 4.59 4.31 10.80
CA THR A 59 3.83 5.53 10.50
C THR A 59 3.88 6.46 11.72
N PRO A 60 4.35 7.72 11.59
CA PRO A 60 4.91 8.33 10.38
C PRO A 60 6.30 7.79 10.01
N ARG A 61 6.75 8.08 8.79
CA ARG A 61 8.08 7.76 8.25
C ARG A 61 8.54 8.85 7.27
N PRO A 62 9.85 9.00 7.01
CA PRO A 62 10.32 9.93 6.00
C PRO A 62 9.75 9.63 4.61
N ALA A 63 9.50 10.67 3.82
CA ALA A 63 9.13 10.49 2.41
C ALA A 63 10.28 9.79 1.66
N ALA A 64 9.91 8.84 0.79
CA ALA A 64 10.84 8.06 0.00
C ALA A 64 10.48 8.09 -1.49
N ALA A 65 11.48 7.90 -2.35
CA ALA A 65 11.34 7.85 -3.80
C ALA A 65 12.15 6.69 -4.37
N LEU A 66 11.65 6.12 -5.48
CA LEU A 66 12.41 5.19 -6.30
C LEU A 66 13.45 5.99 -7.09
N GLU A 67 14.67 5.48 -7.17
CA GLU A 67 15.71 6.07 -8.04
C GLU A 67 15.57 5.65 -9.51
N ALA A 68 14.74 4.65 -9.80
CA ALA A 68 14.44 4.12 -11.13
C ALA A 68 12.98 3.61 -11.20
N ASP A 69 12.64 2.81 -12.20
CA ASP A 69 11.35 2.14 -12.27
C ASP A 69 11.21 1.03 -11.20
N ALA A 70 9.96 0.61 -10.95
CA ALA A 70 9.66 -0.41 -9.96
C ALA A 70 10.32 -1.76 -10.32
N ASP A 71 10.41 -2.10 -11.61
CA ASP A 71 11.00 -3.34 -12.08
C ASP A 71 12.49 -3.43 -11.72
N ALA A 72 13.25 -2.34 -11.86
CA ALA A 72 14.65 -2.28 -11.45
C ALA A 72 14.81 -2.41 -9.92
N VAL A 73 13.89 -1.84 -9.13
CA VAL A 73 13.91 -1.98 -7.66
C VAL A 73 13.61 -3.43 -7.25
N LEU A 74 12.58 -4.04 -7.85
CA LEU A 74 12.19 -5.43 -7.57
C LEU A 74 13.29 -6.41 -8.01
N GLY A 75 13.93 -6.14 -9.14
CA GLY A 75 15.07 -6.89 -9.67
C GLY A 75 16.42 -6.63 -8.99
N GLY A 76 16.48 -5.71 -8.01
CA GLY A 76 17.68 -5.42 -7.22
C GLY A 76 18.74 -4.59 -7.96
N GLN A 77 18.35 -3.89 -9.03
CA GLN A 77 19.20 -3.00 -9.82
C GLN A 77 19.06 -1.53 -9.43
N ALA A 78 18.06 -1.18 -8.61
CA ALA A 78 17.83 0.17 -8.12
C ALA A 78 17.35 0.15 -6.67
N GLU A 79 17.39 1.31 -6.02
CA GLU A 79 17.01 1.47 -4.62
C GLU A 79 15.80 2.39 -4.44
N VAL A 80 15.15 2.23 -3.28
CA VAL A 80 14.22 3.22 -2.74
C VAL A 80 14.94 3.92 -1.61
N ARG A 81 15.01 5.26 -1.69
CA ARG A 81 15.65 6.08 -0.65
C ARG A 81 14.70 7.08 -0.05
N THR A 82 14.88 7.37 1.24
CA THR A 82 14.25 8.53 1.87
C THR A 82 14.86 9.83 1.37
N GLN A 83 14.19 10.96 1.60
CA GLN A 83 14.79 12.29 1.35
C GLN A 83 16.08 12.53 2.16
N GLY A 84 16.29 11.81 3.28
CA GLY A 84 17.51 11.84 4.07
C GLY A 84 18.64 10.94 3.54
N GLY A 85 18.42 10.21 2.44
CA GLY A 85 19.38 9.32 1.80
C GLY A 85 19.41 7.88 2.35
N GLU A 86 18.59 7.56 3.35
CA GLU A 86 18.47 6.22 3.91
C GLU A 86 17.87 5.25 2.90
N VAL A 87 18.50 4.07 2.74
CA VAL A 87 18.02 3.01 1.85
C VAL A 87 16.92 2.22 2.55
N VAL A 88 15.70 2.26 2.01
CA VAL A 88 14.50 1.59 2.53
C VAL A 88 13.96 0.53 1.57
N THR A 89 14.75 0.17 0.56
CA THR A 89 14.42 -0.78 -0.52
C THR A 89 13.81 -2.08 -0.02
N GLU A 90 14.36 -2.68 1.04
CA GLU A 90 13.89 -3.99 1.51
C GLU A 90 12.47 -3.95 2.05
N ALA A 91 12.08 -2.89 2.75
CA ALA A 91 10.71 -2.77 3.22
C ALA A 91 9.73 -2.61 2.05
N PHE A 92 10.09 -1.80 1.03
CA PHE A 92 9.27 -1.66 -0.18
C PHE A 92 9.14 -2.98 -0.95
N ARG A 93 10.21 -3.79 -1.04
CA ARG A 93 10.20 -5.11 -1.70
C ARG A 93 9.40 -6.14 -0.91
N ARG A 94 9.51 -6.15 0.42
CA ARG A 94 8.76 -7.08 1.28
C ARG A 94 7.26 -6.82 1.27
N GLY A 95 6.86 -5.56 1.10
CA GLY A 95 5.46 -5.16 1.04
C GLY A 95 4.78 -5.35 -0.32
N ALA A 96 5.56 -5.55 -1.39
CA ALA A 96 5.08 -5.71 -2.76
C ALA A 96 4.69 -7.17 -3.07
#